data_AF-A0A8K0CHZ4-F1
#
_entry.id   AF-A0A8K0CHZ4-F1
#
_cell.length_a   1.000
_cell.length_b   1.000
_cell.length_c   1.000
_cell.angle_alpha   90.00
_cell.angle_beta   90.00
_cell.angle_gamma   90.00
#
_symmetry.space_group_name_H-M   'P 1'
#
loop_
_entity.id
_entity.type
_entity.pdbx_description
1 polymer ?
#
loop_
_entity_poly.entity_id
_entity_poly.type
_entity_poly.pdbx_seq_one_letter_code
_entity_poly.pdbx_strand_id
1 'polypeptide(L)' 'MLKVRSTVDKWIKSHPDLKYANKTLFCLACVKTISSDKKFNITQHINTSRHQETLKKLDSRGQYIANLIIGVLNEKTLSK' A
#
# COMPACT_ATOMS: atom_id res chain seq x y z
N MET A 1 2.18 25.29 0.76
CA MET A 1 2.78 24.53 -0.37
C MET A 1 2.66 23.04 -0.06
N LEU A 2 2.25 22.18 -1.01
CA LEU A 2 2.57 20.73 -1.09
C LEU A 2 1.61 20.02 -2.07
N LYS A 3 1.68 20.38 -3.36
CA LYS A 3 1.15 19.55 -4.45
C LYS A 3 2.34 19.03 -5.26
N VAL A 4 3.18 18.20 -4.64
CA VAL A 4 4.02 17.30 -5.43
C VAL A 4 3.22 16.01 -5.50
N ARG A 5 2.35 15.89 -6.50
CA ARG A 5 1.83 14.61 -6.96
C ARG A 5 3.03 13.84 -7.51
N SER A 6 3.80 13.24 -6.60
CA SER A 6 5.15 12.75 -6.80
C SER A 6 5.19 11.67 -7.88
N THR A 7 6.32 11.55 -8.58
CA THR A 7 6.62 10.46 -9.52
C THR A 7 6.29 9.08 -8.95
N VAL A 8 6.37 8.94 -7.62
CA VAL A 8 5.97 7.75 -6.84
C VAL A 8 4.49 7.41 -7.02
N ASP A 9 3.57 8.37 -6.99
CA ASP A 9 2.14 8.16 -7.24
C ASP A 9 1.89 7.52 -8.61
N LYS A 10 2.65 7.93 -9.63
CA LYS A 10 2.58 7.34 -10.98
C LYS A 10 3.06 5.88 -10.97
N TRP A 11 4.06 5.55 -10.15
CA TRP A 11 4.60 4.19 -10.07
C TRP A 11 3.67 3.22 -9.35
N ILE A 12 2.92 3.69 -8.37
CA ILE A 12 2.03 2.85 -7.54
C ILE A 12 0.58 2.85 -8.01
N LYS A 13 0.24 3.60 -9.07
CA LYS A 13 -1.14 3.70 -9.59
C LYS A 13 -1.77 2.34 -9.91
N SER A 14 -0.99 1.37 -10.37
CA SER A 14 -1.45 0.01 -10.68
C SER A 14 -1.41 -0.96 -9.48
N HIS A 15 -1.00 -0.49 -8.31
CA HIS A 15 -0.77 -1.28 -7.10
C HIS A 15 -1.56 -0.69 -5.93
N PRO A 16 -2.84 -1.07 -5.76
CA PRO A 16 -3.71 -0.47 -4.75
C PRO A 16 -3.32 -0.89 -3.31
N ASP A 17 -2.45 -1.89 -3.16
CA ASP A 17 -1.83 -2.30 -1.90
C ASP A 17 -0.71 -1.34 -1.46
N LEU A 18 -0.23 -0.44 -2.32
CA LEU A 18 0.80 0.53 -2.02
C LEU A 18 0.20 1.92 -1.80
N LYS A 19 0.53 2.56 -0.67
CA LYS A 19 0.13 3.94 -0.35
C LYS A 19 1.33 4.81 -0.01
N TYR A 20 1.38 5.99 -0.59
CA TYR A 20 2.41 6.98 -0.28
C TYR A 20 1.88 7.96 0.79
N ALA A 21 2.56 8.04 1.93
CA ALA A 21 2.18 8.90 3.05
C ALA A 21 3.42 9.46 3.76
N ASN A 22 3.39 10.74 4.15
CA ASN A 22 4.47 11.40 4.90
C ASN A 22 5.88 11.22 4.31
N LYS A 23 6.00 11.33 2.98
CA LYS A 23 7.24 11.12 2.21
C LYS A 23 7.76 9.67 2.15
N THR A 24 7.00 8.70 2.65
CA THR A 24 7.39 7.29 2.69
C THR A 24 6.34 6.43 1.98
N LEU A 25 6.77 5.34 1.33
CA LEU A 25 5.85 4.40 0.72
C LEU A 25 5.52 3.29 1.72
N PHE A 26 4.25 2.93 1.83
CA PHE A 26 3.77 1.88 2.70
C PHE A 26 3.06 0.81 1.89
N CYS A 27 3.39 -0.45 2.12
CA CYS A 27 2.65 -1.58 1.55
C CYS A 27 1.69 -2.12 2.60
N LEU A 28 0.40 -2.05 2.30
CA LEU A 28 -0.69 -2.58 3.10
C LEU A 28 -0.70 -4.11 3.11
N ALA A 29 -0.33 -4.76 2.00
CA ALA A 29 -0.25 -6.21 1.95
C ALA A 29 0.83 -6.76 2.89
N CYS A 30 2.02 -6.15 2.87
CA CYS A 30 3.16 -6.55 3.69
C CYS A 30 3.21 -5.87 5.06
N VAL A 31 2.32 -4.91 5.32
CA VAL A 31 2.29 -4.04 6.51
C VAL A 31 3.69 -3.47 6.80
N LYS A 32 4.36 -2.94 5.76
CA LYS A 32 5.73 -2.46 5.88
C LYS A 32 5.98 -1.18 5.11
N THR A 33 6.92 -0.40 5.62
CA THR A 33 7.44 0.79 4.95
C THR A 33 8.51 0.42 3.93
N ILE A 34 8.52 1.12 2.80
CA ILE A 34 9.39 0.94 1.64
C ILE A 34 9.97 2.30 1.29
N SER A 35 11.26 2.32 0.97
CA SER A 35 11.94 3.52 0.49
C SER A 35 11.47 3.86 -0.93
N SER A 36 10.85 5.03 -1.09
CA SER A 36 10.37 5.52 -2.39
C SER A 36 11.39 6.34 -3.17
N ASP A 37 12.66 6.31 -2.76
CA ASP A 37 13.75 7.09 -3.36
C ASP A 37 13.94 6.73 -4.86
N LYS A 38 13.77 5.45 -5.20
CA LYS A 38 13.91 4.92 -6.56
C LYS A 38 12.77 3.96 -6.89
N LYS A 39 12.30 4.00 -8.14
CA LYS A 39 11.30 3.05 -8.67
C LYS A 39 11.72 1.59 -8.46
N PHE A 40 13.02 1.32 -8.59
CA PHE A 40 13.61 0.00 -8.40
C PHE A 40 13.26 -0.62 -7.05
N ASN A 41 13.27 0.15 -5.95
CA ASN A 41 12.92 -0.38 -4.62
C ASN A 41 11.47 -0.87 -4.56
N ILE A 42 10.57 -0.17 -5.25
CA ILE A 42 9.15 -0.54 -5.34
C ILE A 42 9.02 -1.81 -6.18
N THR A 43 9.64 -1.84 -7.36
CA THR A 43 9.63 -3.01 -8.25
C THR A 43 10.24 -4.24 -7.58
N GLN A 44 11.36 -4.09 -6.89
CA GLN A 44 12.01 -5.17 -6.17
C GLN A 44 11.14 -5.66 -5.02
N HIS A 45 10.44 -4.76 -4.32
CA HIS A 45 9.49 -5.15 -3.29
C HIS A 45 8.33 -5.98 -3.85
N ILE A 46 7.63 -5.50 -4.88
CA ILE A 46 6.46 -6.21 -5.45
C ILE A 46 6.87 -7.58 -6.02
N ASN A 47 8.10 -7.71 -6.52
CA ASN A 47 8.61 -8.97 -7.07
C ASN A 47 9.14 -9.96 -6.01
N THR A 48 9.24 -9.56 -4.73
CA THR A 48 9.67 -10.52 -3.69
C THR A 48 8.65 -11.63 -3.49
N SER A 49 9.13 -12.86 -3.29
CA SER A 49 8.28 -14.03 -3.01
C SER A 49 7.35 -13.78 -1.83
N ARG A 50 7.84 -13.14 -0.77
CA ARG A 50 7.04 -12.77 0.40
C ARG A 50 5.84 -11.89 0.04
N HIS A 51 6.02 -10.88 -0.82
CA HIS A 51 4.93 -10.00 -1.24
C HIS A 51 3.90 -10.78 -2.06
N GLN A 52 4.35 -11.57 -3.03
CA GLN A 52 3.50 -12.41 -3.88
C GLN A 52 2.71 -13.45 -3.06
N GLU A 53 3.35 -14.13 -2.11
CA GLU A 53 2.70 -15.08 -1.21
C GLU A 53 1.68 -14.39 -0.29
N THR A 54 2.00 -13.20 0.20
CA THR A 54 1.09 -12.45 1.06
C THR A 54 -0.14 -11.99 0.27
N LEU A 55 0.05 -11.48 -0.95
CA LEU A 55 -1.06 -11.16 -1.84
C LEU A 55 -1.92 -12.39 -2.15
N LYS A 56 -1.31 -13.52 -2.50
CA LYS A 56 -2.03 -14.79 -2.74
C LYS A 56 -2.83 -15.25 -1.52
N LYS A 57 -2.26 -15.12 -0.31
CA LYS A 57 -2.94 -15.46 0.95
C LYS A 57 -4.10 -14.51 1.27
N LEU A 58 -3.95 -13.22 0.97
CA LEU A 58 -4.99 -12.20 1.14
C LEU A 58 -6.15 -12.41 0.17
N ASP A 59 -5.84 -12.75 -1.08
CA ASP A 59 -6.81 -13.05 -2.14
C ASP A 59 -7.59 -14.35 -1.83
N SER A 60 -6.88 -15.42 -1.47
CA SER A 60 -7.46 -16.72 -1.10
C SER A 60 -8.32 -16.68 0.18
N ARG A 61 -8.09 -15.71 1.07
CA ARG A 61 -8.85 -15.51 2.32
C ARG A 61 -9.87 -14.37 2.25
N GLY A 62 -10.03 -13.69 1.10
CA GLY A 62 -10.91 -12.51 0.98
C GLY A 62 -10.52 -11.33 1.89
N GLN A 63 -9.32 -11.35 2.50
CA GLN A 63 -8.89 -10.40 3.53
C GLN A 63 -8.49 -9.02 2.97
N TYR A 64 -8.38 -8.89 1.65
CA TYR A 64 -8.28 -7.57 1.01
C TYR A 64 -9.50 -6.70 1.38
N ILE A 65 -10.70 -7.30 1.46
CA ILE A 65 -11.92 -6.62 1.89
C ILE A 65 -11.89 -6.32 3.39
N ALA A 66 -11.37 -7.22 4.23
CA ALA A 66 -11.35 -6.99 5.68
C ALA A 66 -10.49 -5.78 6.08
N ASN A 67 -9.28 -5.63 5.53
CA ASN A 67 -8.42 -4.49 5.83
C ASN A 67 -8.93 -3.18 5.18
N LEU A 68 -9.60 -3.25 4.02
CA LEU A 68 -10.27 -2.10 3.40
C LEU A 68 -11.49 -1.65 4.23
N ILE A 69 -12.31 -2.60 4.70
CA ILE A 69 -13.47 -2.34 5.55
C ILE A 69 -13.04 -1.80 6.91
N ILE A 70 -12.00 -2.36 7.56
CA ILE A 70 -11.46 -1.80 8.82
C ILE A 70 -11.04 -0.34 8.61
N GLY A 71 -10.36 -0.03 7.50
CA GLY A 71 -10.00 1.34 7.13
C GLY A 71 -11.21 2.27 6.97
N VAL A 72 -12.26 1.81 6.27
CA VAL A 72 -13.51 2.58 6.00
C VAL A 72 -14.44 2.65 7.22
N LEU A 73 -14.37 1.70 8.15
CA LEU A 73 -15.13 1.75 9.40
C LEU A 73 -14.47 2.68 10.42
N ASN A 74 -13.13 2.78 10.42
CA ASN A 74 -12.41 3.62 11.38
C ASN A 74 -12.59 5.14 11.11
N GLU A 75 -12.87 5.54 9.87
CA GLU A 75 -13.26 6.91 9.51
C GLU A 75 -14.70 7.27 9.97
N LYS A 76 -15.57 6.27 10.14
CA LYS A 76 -16.95 6.48 10.64
C LYS A 76 -17.04 6.52 12.17
N THR A 77 -16.04 6.00 12.88
CA THR A 77 -15.99 5.98 14.35
C THR A 77 -15.32 7.20 14.98
N LEU A 78 -14.85 8.17 14.18
CA LEU A 78 -14.37 9.48 14.67
C LEU A 78 -15.34 10.62 14.35
N SER A 79 -16.65 10.35 14.41
CA SER A 79 -17.67 11.39 14.56
C SER A 79 -18.39 11.17 15.88
N LYS A 80 -17.76 11.64 16.95
CA LYS A 80 -18.44 12.14 18.15
C LYS A 80 -17.55 13.11 18.89
#